data_AF-A0A177KWS6-F1
#
_entry.id   AF-A0A177KWS6-F1
#
_cell.length_a   1.000
_cell.length_b   1.000
_cell.length_c   1.000
_cell.angle_alpha   90.00
_cell.angle_beta   90.00
_cell.angle_gamma   90.00
#
_symmetry.space_group_name_H-M   'P 1'
#
loop_
_entity.id
_entity.type
_entity.pdbx_description
1 polymer ?
#
loop_
_entity_poly.entity_id
_entity_poly.type
_entity_poly.pdbx_seq_one_letter_code
_entity_poly.pdbx_strand_id
1 'polypeptide(L)'
;MMTKAMVTLLGLFAEMERNFIHERTMAGKIRARENGVKFGRKGKSKDLVDHAIELWQTGEYTIKQIEKKTTVTKSTLYREIEKRGLIREA
;
A
#
# COMPACT_ATOMS: atom_id res chain seq x y z
N MET A 1 -14.06 36.08 32.01
CA MET A 1 -14.58 34.70 32.14
C MET A 1 -15.39 34.25 30.92
N MET A 2 -16.28 35.07 30.36
CA MET A 2 -17.10 34.71 29.18
C MET A 2 -16.29 34.31 27.93
N THR A 3 -15.25 35.07 27.54
CA THR A 3 -14.46 34.75 26.33
C THR A 3 -13.80 33.37 26.39
N LYS A 4 -13.28 32.98 27.58
CA LYS A 4 -12.67 31.66 27.79
C LYS A 4 -13.70 30.54 27.62
N ALA A 5 -14.90 30.70 28.20
CA ALA A 5 -15.98 29.74 28.04
C ALA A 5 -16.43 29.58 26.58
N MET A 6 -16.53 30.69 25.83
CA MET A 6 -16.91 30.66 24.42
C MET A 6 -15.88 29.94 23.56
N VAL A 7 -14.58 30.21 23.74
CA VAL A 7 -13.51 29.53 23.01
C VAL A 7 -13.49 28.03 23.33
N THR A 8 -13.69 27.65 24.59
CA THR A 8 -13.79 26.24 24.98
C THR A 8 -14.99 25.55 24.35
N LEU A 9 -16.15 26.19 24.32
CA LEU A 9 -17.35 25.63 23.70
C LEU A 9 -17.16 25.44 22.19
N LEU A 10 -16.55 26.40 21.50
CA LEU A 10 -16.22 26.27 20.08
C LEU A 10 -15.22 25.15 19.81
N GLY A 11 -14.22 24.97 20.69
CA GLY A 11 -13.28 23.85 20.63
C GLY A 11 -13.99 22.50 20.78
N LEU A 12 -14.94 22.40 21.71
CA LEU A 12 -15.75 21.20 21.90
C LEU A 12 -16.55 20.84 20.64
N PHE A 13 -17.21 21.83 20.02
CA PHE A 13 -17.95 21.59 18.78
C PHE A 13 -17.03 21.15 17.63
N ALA A 14 -15.85 21.77 17.49
CA ALA A 14 -14.89 21.38 16.48
C ALA A 14 -14.41 19.93 16.66
N GLU A 15 -14.19 19.51 17.92
CA GLU A 15 -13.83 18.12 18.23
C GLU A 15 -14.97 17.14 17.94
N MET A 16 -16.20 17.49 18.32
CA MET A 16 -17.39 16.68 18.04
C MET A 16 -17.59 16.47 16.54
N GLU A 17 -17.51 17.55 15.74
CA GLU A 17 -17.63 17.46 14.28
C GLU A 17 -16.53 16.59 13.68
N ARG A 18 -15.29 16.71 14.19
CA ARG A 18 -14.17 15.89 13.74
C ARG A 18 -14.42 14.40 14.00
N ASN A 19 -14.96 14.07 15.17
CA ASN A 19 -15.30 12.70 15.55
C ASN A 19 -16.40 12.14 14.66
N PHE A 20 -17.46 12.89 14.37
CA PHE A 20 -18.52 12.45 13.45
C PHE A 20 -18.00 12.20 12.03
N ILE A 21 -17.12 13.04 11.51
CA ILE A 21 -16.48 12.81 10.20
C ILE A 21 -15.65 11.53 10.23
N HIS A 22 -14.90 11.31 11.31
CA HIS A 22 -14.08 10.12 11.47
C HIS A 22 -14.93 8.84 11.50
N GLU A 23 -15.97 8.80 12.33
CA GLU A 23 -16.90 7.67 12.45
C GLU A 23 -17.54 7.32 11.10
N ARG A 24 -18.08 8.32 10.39
CA ARG A 24 -18.69 8.12 9.06
C ARG A 24 -17.68 7.59 8.05
N THR A 25 -16.47 8.13 8.05
CA THR A 25 -15.39 7.69 7.15
C THR A 25 -14.97 6.26 7.46
N MET A 26 -14.85 5.91 8.75
CA MET A 26 -14.49 4.56 9.17
C MET A 26 -15.57 3.54 8.80
N ALA A 27 -16.84 3.86 9.03
CA ALA A 27 -17.96 3.02 8.58
C ALA A 27 -17.94 2.79 7.06
N GLY A 28 -17.67 3.85 6.27
CA GLY A 28 -17.50 3.73 4.83
C GLY A 28 -16.31 2.87 4.41
N LYS A 29 -15.16 3.03 5.08
CA LYS A 29 -13.96 2.21 4.85
C LYS A 29 -14.20 0.73 5.16
N ILE A 30 -14.89 0.42 6.24
CA ILE A 30 -15.24 -0.95 6.62
C ILE A 30 -16.11 -1.58 5.55
N ARG A 31 -17.21 -0.92 5.17
CA ARG A 31 -18.11 -1.40 4.10
C ARG A 31 -17.38 -1.63 2.78
N ALA A 32 -16.50 -0.72 2.39
CA ALA A 32 -15.71 -0.88 1.17
C ALA A 32 -14.74 -2.07 1.27
N ARG A 33 -14.13 -2.31 2.43
CA ARG A 33 -13.28 -3.49 2.67
C ARG A 33 -14.06 -4.79 2.60
N GLU A 34 -15.26 -4.83 3.18
CA GLU A 34 -16.19 -5.97 3.08
C GLU A 34 -16.58 -6.27 1.63
N ASN A 35 -16.78 -5.22 0.82
CA ASN A 35 -17.00 -5.33 -0.62
C ASN A 35 -15.72 -5.69 -1.43
N GLY A 36 -14.61 -6.02 -0.78
CA GLY A 36 -13.38 -6.47 -1.42
C GLY A 36 -12.46 -5.37 -1.95
N VAL A 37 -12.72 -4.09 -1.63
CA VAL A 37 -11.83 -2.99 -2.04
C VAL A 37 -10.49 -3.12 -1.33
N LYS A 38 -9.42 -3.30 -2.11
CA LYS A 38 -8.04 -3.32 -1.61
C LYS A 38 -7.54 -1.88 -1.41
N PHE A 39 -7.41 -1.48 -0.15
CA PHE A 39 -6.83 -0.20 0.24
C PHE A 39 -5.29 -0.23 0.19
N GLY A 40 -4.69 0.96 0.17
CA GLY A 40 -3.24 1.13 0.15
C GLY A 40 -2.67 1.42 -1.24
N ARG A 41 -1.35 1.55 -1.33
CA ARG A 41 -0.65 1.81 -2.59
C ARG A 41 -0.77 0.58 -3.49
N LYS A 42 -1.28 0.76 -4.72
CA LYS A 42 -1.28 -0.30 -5.73
C LYS A 42 0.15 -0.78 -5.97
N GLY A 43 0.34 -2.09 -5.98
CA GLY A 43 1.61 -2.72 -6.34
C GLY A 43 2.00 -2.42 -7.79
N LYS A 44 3.22 -2.84 -8.16
CA LYS A 44 3.62 -2.91 -9.57
C LYS A 44 2.69 -3.89 -10.31
N SER A 45 2.56 -3.73 -11.64
CA SER A 45 1.75 -4.64 -12.45
C SER A 45 2.22 -6.08 -12.25
N LYS A 46 1.26 -7.00 -12.15
CA LYS A 46 1.56 -8.43 -11.98
C LYS A 46 2.42 -8.93 -13.15
N ASP A 47 2.08 -8.53 -14.37
CA ASP A 47 2.78 -8.95 -15.60
C ASP A 47 4.24 -8.52 -15.60
N LEU A 48 4.54 -7.30 -15.12
CA LEU A 48 5.92 -6.81 -15.02
C LEU A 48 6.73 -7.60 -13.99
N VAL A 49 6.09 -7.99 -12.90
CA VAL A 49 6.72 -8.77 -11.83
C VAL A 49 6.93 -10.22 -12.28
N ASP A 50 5.95 -10.80 -12.96
CA ASP A 50 6.05 -12.15 -13.52
C ASP A 50 7.16 -12.23 -14.58
N HIS A 51 7.22 -11.25 -15.50
CA HIS A 51 8.30 -11.16 -16.47
C HIS A 51 9.69 -10.98 -15.81
N ALA A 52 9.78 -10.20 -14.72
CA ALA A 52 11.04 -10.06 -13.98
C ALA A 52 11.48 -11.36 -13.29
N ILE A 53 10.52 -12.18 -12.85
CA ILE A 53 10.79 -13.48 -12.23
C ILE A 53 11.23 -14.49 -13.29
N GLU A 54 10.59 -14.52 -14.46
CA GLU A 54 11.02 -15.36 -15.59
C GLU A 54 12.49 -15.08 -15.95
N LEU A 55 12.85 -13.81 -16.13
CA LEU A 55 14.24 -13.40 -16.41
C LEU A 55 15.21 -13.75 -15.29
N TRP A 56 14.74 -13.82 -14.05
CA TRP A 56 15.56 -14.24 -12.91
C TRP A 56 15.76 -15.76 -12.89
N GLN A 57 14.73 -16.53 -13.26
CA GLN A 57 14.77 -17.99 -13.35
C GLN A 57 15.69 -18.49 -14.46
N THR A 58 15.82 -17.76 -15.59
CA THR A 58 16.77 -18.17 -16.64
C THR A 58 18.23 -18.14 -16.18
N GLY A 59 18.56 -17.36 -15.15
CA GLY A 59 19.93 -17.22 -14.64
C GLY A 59 20.88 -16.40 -15.52
N GLU A 60 20.46 -16.01 -16.73
CA GLU A 60 21.30 -15.33 -17.74
C GLU A 60 21.53 -13.84 -17.45
N TYR A 61 20.65 -13.22 -16.66
CA TYR A 61 20.65 -11.77 -16.42
C TYR A 61 21.03 -11.43 -14.98
N THR A 62 21.83 -10.37 -14.83
CA THR A 62 22.08 -9.76 -13.52
C THR A 62 20.84 -9.01 -13.04
N ILE A 63 20.68 -8.88 -11.72
CA ILE A 63 19.57 -8.15 -11.10
C ILE A 63 19.46 -6.71 -11.63
N LYS A 64 20.60 -6.03 -11.87
CA LYS A 64 20.61 -4.67 -12.45
C LYS A 64 20.10 -4.64 -13.89
N GLN A 65 20.35 -5.68 -14.68
CA GLN A 65 19.83 -5.78 -16.05
C GLN A 65 18.33 -6.06 -16.04
N ILE A 66 17.86 -6.93 -15.14
CA ILE A 66 16.42 -7.23 -14.96
C ILE A 66 15.66 -5.96 -14.54
N GLU A 67 16.21 -5.20 -13.60
CA GLU A 67 15.62 -3.92 -13.15
C GLU A 67 15.51 -2.90 -14.29
N LYS A 68 16.53 -2.78 -15.14
CA LYS A 68 16.50 -1.90 -16.32
C LYS A 68 15.50 -2.34 -17.38
N LYS A 69 15.31 -3.65 -17.58
CA LYS A 69 14.41 -4.21 -18.60
C LYS A 69 12.94 -4.16 -18.16
N THR A 70 12.66 -4.41 -16.89
CA THR A 70 11.28 -4.61 -16.38
C THR A 70 10.74 -3.44 -15.55
N THR A 71 11.58 -2.47 -15.18
CA THR A 71 11.25 -1.36 -14.25
C THR A 71 10.84 -1.84 -12.85
N VAL A 72 11.02 -3.13 -12.55
CA VAL A 72 10.83 -3.72 -11.23
C VAL A 72 12.11 -3.54 -10.44
N THR A 73 11.99 -2.86 -9.29
CA THR A 73 13.16 -2.61 -8.44
C THR A 73 13.70 -3.90 -7.84
N LYS A 74 15.00 -3.95 -7.56
CA LYS A 74 15.63 -5.09 -6.85
C LYS A 74 14.86 -5.51 -5.59
N SER A 75 14.38 -4.53 -4.83
CA SER A 75 13.63 -4.74 -3.58
C SER A 75 12.26 -5.37 -3.80
N THR A 76 11.62 -5.06 -4.93
CA THR A 76 10.33 -5.67 -5.29
C THR A 76 10.53 -7.09 -5.79
N LEU A 77 11.58 -7.32 -6.59
CA LEU A 77 11.92 -8.64 -7.10
C LEU A 77 12.24 -9.62 -5.95
N TYR A 78 13.16 -9.26 -5.04
CA TYR A 78 13.52 -10.14 -3.91
C TYR A 78 12.35 -10.44 -2.99
N ARG A 79 11.54 -9.42 -2.65
CA ARG A 79 10.34 -9.61 -1.83
C ARG A 79 9.36 -10.58 -2.49
N GLU A 80 9.22 -10.52 -3.81
CA GLU A 80 8.31 -11.41 -4.51
C GLU A 80 8.88 -12.84 -4.64
N ILE A 81 10.20 -13.00 -4.83
CA ILE A 81 10.89 -14.29 -4.81
C ILE A 81 10.67 -14.99 -3.46
N GLU A 82 10.93 -14.28 -2.36
CA GLU A 82 10.73 -14.79 -1.00
C GLU A 82 9.26 -15.14 -0.75
N LYS A 83 8.33 -14.25 -1.11
CA LYS A 83 6.90 -14.47 -0.96
C LYS A 83 6.39 -15.69 -1.75
N ARG A 84 7.01 -16.00 -2.90
CA ARG A 84 6.67 -17.15 -3.75
C ARG A 84 7.48 -18.40 -3.39
N GLY A 85 8.45 -18.32 -2.48
CA GLY A 85 9.31 -19.45 -2.10
C GLY A 85 10.15 -19.99 -3.26
N LEU A 86 10.51 -19.13 -4.22
CA LEU A 86 11.25 -19.57 -5.41
C LEU A 86 12.71 -19.81 -5.06
N ILE A 87 13.20 -20.99 -5.39
CA ILE A 87 14.61 -21.36 -5.28
C ILE A 87 15.16 -21.40 -6.70
N ARG A 88 16.33 -20.79 -6.91
CA ARG A 88 17.06 -20.94 -8.16
C ARG A 88 17.92 -22.19 -8.04
N GLU A 89 17.55 -23.24 -8.75
CA GLU A 89 18.44 -24.37 -8.98
C GLU A 89 19.62 -23.86 -9.81
N ALA A 90 20.83 -24.09 -9.31
CA ALA A 90 22.07 -23.59 -9.89
C ALA A 90 22.50 -24.44 -11.08
#